data_AF-A0A1T3CI71-F1
#
_entry.id   AF-A0A1T3CI71-F1
#
_cell.length_a   1.000
_cell.length_b   1.000
_cell.length_c   1.000
_cell.angle_alpha   90.00
_cell.angle_beta   90.00
_cell.angle_gamma   90.00
#
_symmetry.space_group_name_H-M   'P 1'
#
loop_
_entity.id
_entity.type
_entity.pdbx_description
1 polymer ?
#
loop_
_entity_poly.entity_id
_entity_poly.type
_entity_poly.pdbx_seq_one_letter_code
_entity_poly.pdbx_strand_id
1 'polypeptide(L)'
;MKFFHLLPYLALASAVPIQHATEGVASLAERQLSITRNELESGSSSACPRVIFIFARASTEIGNMGASAGPAVANALESHYGASQVWVQGVGGPYTADLASNFLPGGTSQAAINEAKRLFNEANQKCPNSAIVAGGYR
;
A
#
# COMPACT_ATOMS: atom_id res chain seq x y z
N MET A 1 -13.90 76.40 -31.63
CA MET A 1 -13.66 75.14 -32.38
C MET A 1 -13.06 74.15 -31.38
N LYS A 2 -13.88 73.40 -30.62
CA LYS A 2 -14.22 71.97 -30.81
C LYS A 2 -13.08 71.14 -31.41
N PHE A 3 -12.39 70.35 -30.57
CA PHE A 3 -11.96 68.98 -30.89
C PHE A 3 -11.88 68.15 -29.59
N PHE A 4 -12.81 67.21 -29.47
CA PHE A 4 -12.83 66.14 -28.47
C PHE A 4 -11.88 65.04 -28.95
N HIS A 5 -10.92 64.62 -28.13
CA HIS A 5 -10.14 63.39 -28.37
C HIS A 5 -10.50 62.34 -27.33
N LEU A 6 -11.30 61.36 -27.75
CA LEU A 6 -11.56 60.11 -27.04
C LEU A 6 -10.45 59.11 -27.43
N LEU A 7 -9.58 58.74 -26.48
CA LEU A 7 -8.72 57.56 -26.62
C LEU A 7 -9.48 56.30 -26.16
N PRO A 8 -9.51 55.21 -26.94
CA PRO A 8 -10.05 53.94 -26.47
C PRO A 8 -9.01 53.21 -25.61
N TYR A 9 -9.39 52.81 -24.40
CA TYR A 9 -8.65 51.84 -23.59
C TYR A 9 -8.82 50.45 -24.20
N LEU A 10 -7.74 49.87 -24.74
CA LEU A 10 -7.69 48.45 -25.10
C LEU A 10 -7.34 47.65 -23.84
N ALA A 11 -8.29 46.88 -23.32
CA ALA A 11 -8.02 45.92 -22.24
C ALA A 11 -7.49 44.61 -22.85
N LEU A 12 -6.20 44.32 -22.66
CA LEU A 12 -5.60 43.03 -22.96
C LEU A 12 -5.99 42.03 -21.86
N ALA A 13 -6.97 41.16 -22.14
CA ALA A 13 -7.22 39.98 -21.32
C ALA A 13 -6.17 38.92 -21.65
N SER A 14 -5.16 38.76 -20.79
CA SER A 14 -4.24 37.62 -20.87
C SER A 14 -4.97 36.37 -20.37
N ALA A 15 -5.37 35.49 -21.28
CA ALA A 15 -5.82 34.15 -20.94
C ALA A 15 -4.60 33.35 -20.46
N VAL A 16 -4.45 33.21 -19.14
CA VAL A 16 -3.46 32.30 -18.54
C VAL A 16 -4.00 30.87 -18.73
N PRO A 17 -3.25 29.97 -19.39
CA PRO A 17 -3.62 28.57 -19.41
C PRO A 17 -3.55 28.04 -17.97
N ILE A 18 -4.67 27.55 -17.44
CA ILE A 18 -4.68 26.78 -16.20
C ILE A 18 -3.88 25.51 -16.51
N GLN A 19 -2.63 25.47 -16.06
CA GLN A 19 -1.84 24.26 -16.03
C GLN A 19 -2.50 23.33 -15.00
N HIS A 20 -3.42 22.48 -15.46
CA HIS A 20 -3.82 21.31 -14.70
C HIS A 20 -2.56 20.45 -14.57
N ALA A 21 -1.94 20.48 -13.40
CA ALA A 21 -0.90 19.55 -13.05
C ALA A 21 -1.46 18.14 -13.22
N THR A 22 -0.95 17.41 -14.22
CA THR A 22 -1.17 15.97 -14.39
C THR A 22 -0.30 15.21 -13.38
N GLU A 23 -0.33 15.62 -12.11
CA GLU A 23 0.36 14.96 -11.00
C GLU A 23 -0.71 14.28 -10.17
N GLY A 24 -1.05 13.03 -10.50
CA GLY A 24 -1.99 12.31 -9.64
C GLY A 24 -2.36 10.90 -10.08
N VAL A 25 -2.38 10.59 -11.37
CA VAL A 25 -2.90 9.27 -11.78
C VAL A 25 -1.84 8.17 -11.67
N ALA A 26 -0.59 8.48 -12.00
CA ALA A 26 0.51 7.51 -11.92
C ALA A 26 0.91 7.19 -10.46
N SER A 27 1.03 8.20 -9.59
CA SER A 27 1.41 7.96 -8.19
C SER A 27 0.33 7.23 -7.39
N LEU A 28 -0.96 7.45 -7.72
CA LEU A 28 -2.06 6.68 -7.13
C LEU A 28 -2.02 5.22 -7.60
N ALA A 29 -1.79 4.95 -8.89
CA ALA A 29 -1.67 3.59 -9.42
C ALA A 29 -0.48 2.83 -8.81
N GLU A 30 0.66 3.49 -8.62
CA GLU A 30 1.86 2.92 -7.99
C GLU A 30 1.63 2.57 -6.51
N ARG A 31 0.92 3.45 -5.78
CA ARG A 31 0.53 3.16 -4.40
C ARG A 31 -0.50 2.02 -4.31
N GLN A 32 -1.42 1.93 -5.28
CA GLN A 32 -2.44 0.89 -5.32
C GLN A 32 -1.91 -0.50 -5.65
N LEU A 33 -0.74 -0.59 -6.31
CA LEU A 33 -0.13 -1.84 -6.79
C LEU A 33 1.15 -2.22 -6.04
N SER A 34 1.38 -1.73 -4.83
CA SER A 34 2.57 -2.11 -4.07
C SER A 34 2.55 -3.60 -3.70
N ILE A 35 3.20 -4.42 -4.54
CA ILE A 35 3.30 -5.88 -4.43
C ILE A 35 4.24 -6.36 -3.32
N THR A 36 5.07 -5.46 -2.79
CA THR A 36 5.97 -5.73 -1.67
C THR A 36 5.73 -4.70 -0.57
N ARG A 37 5.43 -5.16 0.65
CA ARG A 37 5.15 -4.32 1.83
C ARG A 37 5.82 -4.94 3.06
N ASN A 38 6.57 -4.13 3.80
CA ASN A 38 7.43 -4.60 4.91
C ASN A 38 7.35 -3.66 6.13
N GLU A 39 6.21 -3.01 6.36
CA GLU A 39 6.15 -1.98 7.42
C GLU A 39 6.22 -2.55 8.82
N LEU A 40 5.84 -3.82 9.04
CA LEU A 40 6.08 -4.46 10.33
C LEU A 40 7.57 -4.62 10.57
N GLU A 41 8.32 -5.11 9.58
CA GLU A 41 9.77 -5.34 9.71
C GLU A 41 10.55 -4.03 9.84
N SER A 42 10.24 -3.03 9.01
CA SER A 42 10.93 -1.72 9.02
C SER A 42 10.41 -0.75 10.09
N GLY A 43 9.23 -1.02 10.65
CA GLY A 43 8.59 -0.21 11.68
C GLY A 43 9.36 -0.21 13.01
N SER A 44 9.27 0.92 13.71
CA SER A 44 9.82 1.09 15.06
C SER A 44 8.75 0.89 16.13
N SER A 45 9.08 0.21 17.23
CA SER A 45 8.20 0.06 18.40
C SER A 45 7.83 1.40 19.06
N SER A 46 8.55 2.48 18.77
CA SER A 46 8.18 3.84 19.21
C SER A 46 7.03 4.48 18.42
N ALA A 47 6.62 3.87 17.30
CA ALA A 47 5.61 4.41 16.38
C ALA A 47 4.59 3.34 15.96
N CYS A 48 4.14 2.52 16.92
CA CYS A 48 3.20 1.44 16.66
C CYS A 48 1.90 1.93 16.00
N PRO A 49 1.40 1.22 14.98
CA PRO A 49 0.18 1.58 14.28
C PRO A 49 -1.04 1.13 15.09
N ARG A 50 -2.23 1.57 14.68
CA ARG A 50 -3.47 1.02 15.22
C ARG A 50 -3.68 -0.42 14.77
N VAL A 51 -3.36 -0.73 13.51
CA VAL A 51 -3.56 -2.03 12.87
C VAL A 51 -2.25 -2.53 12.27
N ILE A 52 -1.96 -3.82 12.45
CA ILE A 52 -0.92 -4.55 11.72
C ILE A 52 -1.64 -5.59 10.87
N PHE A 53 -1.50 -5.48 9.55
CA PHE A 53 -2.06 -6.40 8.58
C PHE A 53 -0.97 -7.31 8.00
N ILE A 54 -1.05 -8.61 8.31
CA ILE A 54 -0.13 -9.62 7.78
C ILE A 54 -0.84 -10.43 6.69
N PHE A 55 -0.26 -10.50 5.49
CA PHE A 55 -0.90 -11.15 4.34
C PHE A 55 -0.03 -12.20 3.67
N ALA A 56 -0.60 -13.37 3.38
CA ALA A 56 0.03 -14.41 2.56
C ALA A 56 -0.58 -14.41 1.14
N ARG A 57 0.24 -14.07 0.14
CA ARG A 57 -0.16 -14.02 -1.28
C ARG A 57 -0.48 -15.37 -1.90
N ALA A 58 -1.13 -15.36 -3.06
CA ALA A 58 -1.41 -16.55 -3.85
C ALA A 58 -0.18 -17.17 -4.52
N SER A 59 -0.30 -18.44 -4.87
CA SER A 59 0.68 -19.16 -5.66
C SER A 59 0.98 -18.41 -6.95
N THR A 60 2.26 -18.33 -7.33
CA THR A 60 2.78 -17.60 -8.50
C THR A 60 2.65 -16.07 -8.46
N GLU A 61 1.99 -15.48 -7.47
CA GLU A 61 1.98 -14.03 -7.33
C GLU A 61 3.38 -13.51 -6.97
N ILE A 62 3.69 -12.32 -7.47
CA ILE A 62 4.98 -11.65 -7.27
C ILE A 62 5.01 -10.83 -5.98
N GLY A 63 6.22 -10.50 -5.51
CA GLY A 63 6.41 -9.77 -4.25
C GLY A 63 6.01 -10.60 -3.02
N ASN A 64 5.65 -9.94 -1.92
CA ASN A 64 5.16 -10.63 -0.71
C ASN A 64 3.66 -10.40 -0.43
N MET A 65 3.02 -9.46 -1.15
CA MET A 65 1.59 -9.17 -1.06
C MET A 65 0.78 -9.72 -2.24
N GLY A 66 1.44 -10.02 -3.36
CA GLY A 66 0.77 -10.30 -4.62
C GLY A 66 0.17 -9.05 -5.26
N ALA A 67 -0.61 -9.25 -6.32
CA ALA A 67 -1.20 -8.16 -7.12
C ALA A 67 -2.73 -8.15 -7.08
N SER A 68 -3.34 -9.03 -6.30
CA SER A 68 -4.79 -9.23 -6.22
C SER A 68 -5.34 -8.87 -4.83
N ALA A 69 -5.69 -9.87 -4.02
CA ALA A 69 -6.38 -9.70 -2.75
C ALA A 69 -5.55 -8.92 -1.72
N GLY A 70 -4.23 -9.11 -1.69
CA GLY A 70 -3.34 -8.47 -0.72
C GLY A 70 -3.40 -6.95 -0.78
N PRO A 71 -3.01 -6.33 -1.91
CA PRO A 71 -3.11 -4.88 -2.08
C PRO A 71 -4.54 -4.36 -1.95
N ALA A 72 -5.55 -5.10 -2.43
CA ALA A 72 -6.95 -4.67 -2.33
C ALA A 72 -7.39 -4.50 -0.86
N VAL A 73 -7.10 -5.47 0.01
CA VAL A 73 -7.44 -5.39 1.44
C VAL A 73 -6.57 -4.36 2.16
N ALA A 74 -5.26 -4.29 1.85
CA ALA A 74 -4.37 -3.29 2.41
C ALA A 74 -4.88 -1.86 2.13
N ASN A 75 -5.23 -1.56 0.87
CA ASN A 75 -5.75 -0.26 0.47
C ASN A 75 -7.07 0.08 1.19
N ALA A 76 -7.95 -0.91 1.41
CA ALA A 76 -9.19 -0.70 2.15
C ALA A 76 -8.93 -0.37 3.63
N LEU A 77 -8.00 -1.09 4.28
CA LEU A 77 -7.61 -0.82 5.66
C LEU A 77 -6.97 0.56 5.80
N GLU A 78 -6.02 0.90 4.93
CA GLU A 78 -5.39 2.23 4.93
C GLU A 78 -6.40 3.35 4.68
N SER A 79 -7.37 3.14 3.79
CA SER A 79 -8.42 4.12 3.51
C SER A 79 -9.35 4.34 4.71
N HIS A 80 -9.59 3.28 5.49
CA HIS A 80 -10.48 3.35 6.65
C HIS A 80 -9.80 3.92 7.90
N TYR A 81 -8.56 3.48 8.20
CA TYR A 81 -7.86 3.85 9.43
C TYR A 81 -6.85 5.00 9.24
N GLY A 82 -6.52 5.34 7.99
CA GLY A 82 -5.40 6.21 7.64
C GLY A 82 -4.11 5.40 7.44
N ALA A 83 -3.40 5.67 6.35
CA ALA A 83 -2.22 4.89 5.97
C ALA A 83 -1.09 4.89 7.03
N SER A 84 -0.95 5.97 7.81
CA SER A 84 0.02 6.05 8.91
C SER A 84 -0.38 5.22 10.16
N GLN A 85 -1.61 4.70 10.19
CA GLN A 85 -2.15 3.90 11.30
C GLN A 85 -2.28 2.42 10.94
N VAL A 86 -1.77 2.01 9.78
CA VAL A 86 -1.76 0.62 9.32
C VAL A 86 -0.35 0.25 8.90
N TRP A 87 0.23 -0.78 9.52
CA TRP A 87 1.39 -1.45 8.94
C TRP A 87 0.92 -2.63 8.12
N VAL A 88 1.34 -2.69 6.87
CA VAL A 88 1.10 -3.79 5.94
C VAL A 88 2.39 -4.61 5.82
N GLN A 89 2.26 -5.91 5.98
CA GLN A 89 3.37 -6.84 5.93
C GLN A 89 2.99 -8.06 5.11
N GLY A 90 3.71 -8.30 4.02
CA GLY A 90 3.59 -9.56 3.29
C GLY A 90 4.42 -10.66 3.94
N VAL A 91 3.93 -11.89 3.89
CA VAL A 91 4.72 -13.08 4.21
C VAL A 91 5.66 -13.33 3.03
N GLY A 92 6.94 -13.01 3.22
CA GLY A 92 7.98 -13.13 2.20
C GLY A 92 9.00 -14.20 2.54
N GLY A 93 10.28 -13.89 2.32
CA GLY A 93 11.42 -14.74 2.71
C GLY A 93 11.28 -16.18 2.19
N PRO A 94 11.16 -17.19 3.05
CA PRO A 94 11.03 -18.59 2.64
C PRO A 94 9.64 -18.94 2.08
N TYR A 95 8.65 -18.04 2.12
CA TYR A 95 7.39 -18.23 1.41
C TYR A 95 7.51 -17.85 -0.07
N THR A 96 7.92 -18.84 -0.86
CA THR A 96 8.11 -18.74 -2.32
C THR A 96 6.81 -18.70 -3.12
N ALA A 97 5.68 -19.09 -2.53
CA ALA A 97 4.39 -19.23 -3.20
C ALA A 97 4.48 -20.07 -4.50
N ASP A 98 5.24 -21.15 -4.48
CA ASP A 98 5.35 -22.08 -5.59
C ASP A 98 4.15 -23.04 -5.64
N LEU A 99 3.82 -23.52 -6.83
CA LEU A 99 2.69 -24.43 -7.02
C LEU A 99 2.91 -25.79 -6.36
N ALA A 100 4.15 -26.28 -6.29
CA ALA A 100 4.45 -27.61 -5.77
C ALA A 100 4.17 -27.73 -4.26
N SER A 101 4.42 -26.66 -3.50
CA SER A 101 4.16 -26.60 -2.06
C SER A 101 2.69 -26.82 -1.70
N ASN A 102 1.74 -26.58 -2.62
CA ASN A 102 0.32 -26.86 -2.41
C ASN A 102 0.01 -28.36 -2.20
N PHE A 103 0.88 -29.25 -2.68
CA PHE A 103 0.70 -30.70 -2.54
C PHE A 103 1.28 -31.26 -1.22
N LEU A 104 1.91 -30.40 -0.41
CA LEU A 104 2.40 -30.81 0.90
C LEU A 104 1.23 -30.96 1.90
N PRO A 105 1.36 -31.80 2.95
CA PRO A 105 0.28 -32.05 3.90
C PRO A 105 -0.30 -30.79 4.59
N GLY A 106 0.51 -29.72 4.71
CA GLY A 106 0.09 -28.43 5.28
C GLY A 106 -0.50 -27.45 4.26
N GLY A 107 -0.65 -27.84 3.00
CA GLY A 107 -1.07 -26.95 1.90
C GLY A 107 -0.03 -25.90 1.50
N THR A 108 1.15 -25.90 2.14
CA THR A 108 2.30 -25.04 1.84
C THR A 108 3.56 -25.63 2.50
N SER A 109 4.72 -25.00 2.32
CA SER A 109 5.96 -25.42 2.96
C SER A 109 5.98 -25.10 4.46
N GLN A 110 6.65 -25.94 5.27
CA GLN A 110 6.82 -25.67 6.70
C GLN A 110 7.58 -24.35 6.94
N ALA A 111 8.47 -23.98 6.02
CA ALA A 111 9.22 -22.74 6.10
C ALA A 111 8.32 -21.50 5.93
N ALA A 112 7.33 -21.55 5.02
CA ALA A 112 6.32 -20.50 4.88
C ALA A 112 5.47 -20.33 6.15
N ILE A 113 5.04 -21.46 6.74
CA ILE A 113 4.30 -21.46 8.02
C ILE A 113 5.14 -20.83 9.13
N ASN A 114 6.42 -21.19 9.22
CA ASN A 114 7.32 -20.65 10.24
C ASN A 114 7.59 -19.16 10.05
N GLU A 115 7.64 -18.68 8.82
CA GLU A 115 7.79 -17.26 8.53
C GLU A 115 6.57 -16.45 8.96
N ALA A 116 5.35 -16.93 8.64
CA ALA A 116 4.15 -16.28 9.13
C ALA A 116 4.13 -16.24 10.67
N LYS A 117 4.49 -17.34 11.35
CA LYS A 117 4.62 -17.37 12.82
C LYS A 117 5.64 -16.36 13.34
N ARG A 118 6.79 -16.22 12.66
CA ARG A 118 7.81 -15.22 13.02
C ARG A 118 7.23 -13.81 12.96
N LEU A 119 6.52 -13.46 11.89
CA LEU A 119 5.89 -12.15 11.71
C LEU A 119 4.80 -11.88 12.76
N PHE A 120 3.94 -12.86 13.09
CA PHE A 120 2.96 -12.71 14.16
C PHE A 120 3.63 -12.47 15.53
N ASN A 121 4.69 -13.20 15.83
CA ASN A 121 5.45 -13.02 17.06
C ASN A 121 6.14 -11.64 17.09
N GLU A 122 6.71 -11.20 15.97
CA GLU A 122 7.31 -9.88 15.84
C GLU A 122 6.28 -8.77 16.07
N ALA A 123 5.09 -8.87 15.48
CA ALA A 123 4.01 -7.91 15.70
C ALA A 123 3.63 -7.81 17.18
N ASN A 124 3.45 -8.95 17.85
CA ASN A 124 3.11 -8.97 19.26
C ASN A 124 4.23 -8.43 20.17
N GLN A 125 5.50 -8.72 19.86
CA GLN A 125 6.64 -8.22 20.63
C GLN A 125 6.90 -6.73 20.40
N LYS A 126 6.82 -6.28 19.15
CA LYS A 126 7.11 -4.91 18.75
C LYS A 126 5.99 -3.95 19.16
N CYS A 127 4.73 -4.37 18.99
CA CYS A 127 3.56 -3.55 19.19
C CYS A 127 2.39 -4.33 19.84
N PRO A 128 2.49 -4.66 21.14
CA PRO A 128 1.53 -5.54 21.83
C PRO A 128 0.10 -4.99 21.92
N ASN A 129 -0.09 -3.68 21.68
CA ASN A 129 -1.40 -3.02 21.74
C ASN A 129 -2.05 -2.84 20.35
N SER A 130 -1.33 -3.11 19.26
CA SER A 130 -1.88 -2.99 17.92
C SER A 130 -2.84 -4.15 17.64
N ALA A 131 -3.93 -3.87 16.93
CA ALA A 131 -4.80 -4.92 16.44
C ALA A 131 -4.11 -5.66 15.29
N ILE A 132 -3.82 -6.95 15.49
CA ILE A 132 -3.26 -7.80 14.44
C ILE A 132 -4.43 -8.42 13.65
N VAL A 133 -4.49 -8.10 12.36
CA VAL A 133 -5.41 -8.73 11.41
C VAL A 133 -4.61 -9.45 10.33
N ALA A 134 -5.14 -10.54 9.81
CA ALA A 134 -4.45 -11.33 8.80
C ALA A 134 -5.36 -11.78 7.69
N GLY A 135 -4.77 -12.01 6.52
CA GLY A 135 -5.45 -12.54 5.36
C GLY A 135 -4.55 -13.48 4.57
N GLY A 136 -5.17 -14.27 3.70
CA GLY A 136 -4.46 -15.14 2.78
C GLY A 136 -5.27 -15.36 1.51
N TYR A 137 -4.55 -15.53 0.40
CA TYR A 137 -5.12 -15.93 -0.88
C TYR A 137 -4.27 -17.07 -1.47
N ARG A 138 -4.94 -17.96 -2.21
CA ARG A 138 -4.53 -19.32 -2.58
C ARG A 138 -3.15 -19.48 -3.23
#